data_AF-A0A3A9B9N4-F1
#
_entry.id   AF-A0A3A9B9N4-F1
#
_cell.length_a   1.000
_cell.length_b   1.000
_cell.length_c   1.000
_cell.angle_alpha   90.00
_cell.angle_beta   90.00
_cell.angle_gamma   90.00
#
_symmetry.space_group_name_H-M   'P 1'
#
loop_
_entity.id
_entity.type
_entity.pdbx_description
1 polymer ?
#
loop_
_entity_poly.entity_id
_entity_poly.type
_entity_poly.pdbx_seq_one_letter_code
_entity_poly.pdbx_strand_id
1 'polypeptide(L)'
;MDPAHRRMEIISILSARGHATMRELAWELEVSRRTIMHDVTALSFDYPIYTKSGEGGGVFITENYKPYVNTLTQTELETLCGLYNRAEGKEREILFRIIHKYGADKLEL
;
A
#
# COMPACT_ATOMS: atom_id res chain seq x y z
N MET A 1 -3.14 -11.03 -12.95
CA MET A 1 -2.62 -10.40 -11.71
C MET A 1 -3.49 -10.80 -10.52
N ASP A 2 -2.88 -11.23 -9.42
CA ASP A 2 -3.57 -11.54 -8.16
C ASP A 2 -4.24 -10.28 -7.54
N PRO A 3 -5.41 -10.38 -6.87
CA PRO A 3 -6.10 -9.21 -6.31
C PRO A 3 -5.29 -8.44 -5.26
N ALA A 4 -4.51 -9.10 -4.42
CA ALA A 4 -3.74 -8.42 -3.38
C ALA A 4 -2.62 -7.57 -4.00
N HIS A 5 -1.87 -8.15 -4.94
CA HIS A 5 -0.87 -7.43 -5.72
C HIS A 5 -1.48 -6.25 -6.47
N ARG A 6 -2.62 -6.45 -7.15
CA ARG A 6 -3.27 -5.38 -7.92
C ARG A 6 -3.71 -4.21 -7.05
N ARG A 7 -4.28 -4.50 -5.88
CA ARG A 7 -4.67 -3.47 -4.91
C ARG A 7 -3.48 -2.69 -4.41
N MET A 8 -2.35 -3.37 -4.17
CA MET A 8 -1.12 -2.71 -3.75
C MET A 8 -0.57 -1.78 -4.83
N GLU A 9 -0.60 -2.19 -6.10
CA GLU A 9 -0.22 -1.34 -7.22
C GLU A 9 -1.16 -0.14 -7.40
N ILE A 10 -2.48 -0.30 -7.22
CA ILE A 10 -3.42 0.84 -7.24
C ILE A 10 -3.02 1.89 -6.19
N ILE A 11 -2.71 1.47 -4.96
CA ILE A 11 -2.27 2.39 -3.91
C ILE A 11 -0.93 3.04 -4.25
N SER A 12 0.02 2.28 -4.82
CA SER A 12 1.31 2.81 -5.27
C SER A 12 1.14 3.92 -6.30
N ILE A 13 0.32 3.67 -7.35
CA ILE A 13 0.01 4.65 -8.40
C ILE A 13 -0.62 5.91 -7.81
N LEU A 14 -1.64 5.74 -6.95
CA LEU A 14 -2.32 6.87 -6.32
C LEU A 14 -1.40 7.64 -5.38
N SER A 15 -0.50 6.97 -4.66
CA SER A 15 0.45 7.63 -3.77
C SER A 15 1.49 8.45 -4.53
N ALA A 16 1.89 8.01 -5.71
CA ALA A 16 2.84 8.73 -6.56
C ALA A 16 2.21 9.92 -7.30
N ARG A 17 0.95 9.78 -7.73
CA ARG A 17 0.26 10.77 -8.60
C ARG A 17 -0.79 11.61 -7.89
N GLY A 18 -1.24 11.22 -6.70
CA GLY A 18 -2.39 11.79 -5.99
C GLY A 18 -3.75 11.36 -6.56
N HIS A 19 -3.83 11.09 -7.86
CA HIS A 19 -5.07 10.79 -8.58
C HIS A 19 -4.83 9.91 -9.80
N ALA A 20 -5.83 9.10 -10.15
CA ALA A 20 -5.93 8.41 -11.43
C ALA A 20 -7.40 8.12 -11.77
N THR A 21 -7.74 8.07 -13.05
CA THR A 21 -9.06 7.65 -13.52
C THR A 21 -9.20 6.11 -13.50
N MET A 22 -10.43 5.63 -13.37
CA MET A 22 -10.74 4.19 -13.49
C MET A 22 -10.29 3.60 -14.84
N ARG A 23 -10.19 4.43 -15.88
CA ARG A 23 -9.76 4.01 -17.22
C ARG A 23 -8.24 3.85 -17.28
N GLU A 24 -7.49 4.78 -16.70
CA GLU A 24 -6.02 4.71 -16.63
C GLU A 24 -5.60 3.51 -15.79
N LEU A 25 -6.17 3.34 -14.59
CA LEU A 25 -5.89 2.18 -13.74
C LEU A 25 -6.21 0.85 -14.44
N ALA A 26 -7.33 0.78 -15.17
CA ALA A 26 -7.71 -0.42 -15.91
C ALA A 26 -6.74 -0.73 -17.06
N TRP A 27 -6.28 0.31 -17.75
CA TRP A 27 -5.32 0.18 -18.84
C TRP A 27 -3.94 -0.25 -18.33
N GLU A 28 -3.40 0.44 -17.31
CA GLU A 28 -2.07 0.17 -16.75
C GLU A 28 -1.96 -1.19 -16.08
N LEU A 29 -3.05 -1.67 -15.45
CA LEU A 29 -3.07 -2.95 -14.75
C LEU A 29 -3.68 -4.08 -15.60
N GLU A 30 -3.99 -3.80 -16.87
CA GLU A 30 -4.55 -4.75 -17.85
C GLU A 30 -5.79 -5.51 -17.34
N VAL A 31 -6.70 -4.80 -16.68
CA VAL A 31 -7.95 -5.36 -16.13
C VAL A 31 -9.17 -4.55 -16.55
N SER A 32 -10.35 -5.11 -16.33
CA SER A 32 -11.59 -4.39 -16.58
C SER A 32 -11.79 -3.22 -15.60
N ARG A 33 -12.49 -2.17 -16.03
CA ARG A 33 -12.93 -1.09 -15.13
C ARG A 33 -13.79 -1.60 -13.97
N ARG A 34 -14.56 -2.68 -14.18
CA ARG A 34 -15.35 -3.34 -13.13
C ARG A 34 -14.43 -3.93 -12.05
N THR A 35 -13.30 -4.51 -12.44
CA THR A 35 -12.28 -5.03 -11.52
C THR A 35 -11.68 -3.90 -10.71
N ILE A 36 -11.25 -2.80 -11.36
CA ILE A 36 -10.72 -1.63 -10.64
C ILE A 36 -11.76 -1.07 -9.67
N MET A 37 -13.02 -0.93 -10.08
CA MET A 37 -14.06 -0.42 -9.20
C MET A 37 -14.24 -1.31 -7.96
N HIS A 38 -14.21 -2.63 -8.13
CA HIS A 38 -14.26 -3.57 -7.00
C HIS A 38 -13.05 -3.44 -6.06
N ASP A 39 -11.85 -3.30 -6.61
CA ASP A 39 -10.63 -3.13 -5.83
C ASP A 39 -10.59 -1.77 -5.10
N VAL A 40 -11.04 -0.70 -5.75
CA VAL A 40 -11.18 0.63 -5.15
C VAL A 40 -12.22 0.61 -4.03
N THR A 41 -13.36 -0.04 -4.21
CA THR A 41 -14.33 -0.24 -3.13
C THR A 41 -13.69 -0.97 -1.96
N ALA A 42 -12.95 -2.06 -2.21
CA ALA A 42 -12.27 -2.79 -1.13
C ALA A 42 -11.20 -1.94 -0.42
N LEU A 43 -10.39 -1.19 -1.17
CA LEU A 43 -9.35 -0.32 -0.63
C LEU A 43 -9.91 0.86 0.17
N SER A 44 -11.11 1.36 -0.18
CA SER A 44 -11.70 2.53 0.50
C SER A 44 -12.01 2.31 1.98
N PHE A 45 -12.03 1.06 2.45
CA PHE A 45 -12.18 0.74 3.88
C PHE A 45 -10.89 0.90 4.68
N ASP A 46 -9.73 0.67 4.04
CA ASP A 46 -8.43 0.60 4.71
C ASP A 46 -7.51 1.79 4.37
N TYR A 47 -7.80 2.50 3.28
CA TYR A 47 -6.99 3.60 2.74
C TYR A 47 -7.84 4.86 2.58
N PRO A 48 -7.25 6.06 2.75
CA PRO A 48 -7.97 7.33 2.60
C PRO A 48 -8.12 7.69 1.12
N ILE A 49 -8.78 6.82 0.37
CA ILE A 49 -9.11 7.02 -1.04
C ILE A 49 -10.59 7.35 -1.19
N TYR A 50 -10.91 8.17 -2.17
CA TYR A 50 -12.29 8.50 -2.53
C TYR A 50 -12.46 8.54 -4.04
N THR A 51 -13.71 8.45 -4.49
CA THR A 51 -14.04 8.57 -5.91
C THR A 51 -14.84 9.83 -6.17
N LYS A 52 -14.57 10.47 -7.31
CA LYS A 52 -15.36 11.59 -7.82
C LYS A 52 -15.89 11.24 -9.20
N SER A 53 -17.18 11.40 -9.42
CA SER A 53 -17.81 11.20 -10.73
C SER A 53 -17.79 12.49 -11.56
N GLY A 54 -17.92 12.37 -12.89
CA GLY A 54 -17.98 13.50 -13.81
C GLY A 54 -16.64 13.87 -14.46
N GLU A 55 -16.59 15.04 -15.08
CA GLU A 55 -15.39 15.58 -15.71
C GLU A 55 -14.31 15.87 -14.66
N GLY A 56 -13.06 15.46 -14.94
CA GLY A 56 -12.00 15.45 -13.93
C GLY A 56 -12.27 14.50 -12.76
N GLY A 57 -13.18 13.53 -12.92
CA GLY A 57 -13.44 12.48 -11.96
C GLY A 57 -12.33 11.42 -11.92
N GLY A 58 -12.48 10.44 -11.03
CA GLY A 58 -11.51 9.37 -10.85
C GLY A 58 -11.42 8.91 -9.41
N VAL A 59 -10.29 8.28 -9.10
CA VAL A 59 -9.90 7.81 -7.78
C VAL A 59 -8.81 8.74 -7.27
N PHE A 60 -8.99 9.24 -6.06
CA PHE A 60 -8.09 10.19 -5.41
C PHE A 60 -7.62 9.58 -4.11
N ILE A 61 -6.38 9.88 -3.73
CA ILE A 61 -5.87 9.65 -2.39
C ILE A 61 -5.66 11.00 -1.73
N THR A 62 -5.98 11.11 -0.44
CA THR A 62 -5.84 12.40 0.25
C THR A 62 -4.39 12.86 0.26
N GLU A 63 -4.14 14.16 0.07
CA GLU A 63 -2.79 14.74 -0.07
C GLU A 63 -1.88 14.50 1.16
N ASN A 64 -2.49 14.22 2.31
CA ASN A 64 -1.78 13.90 3.56
C ASN A 64 -1.51 12.41 3.74
N TYR A 65 -1.97 11.55 2.82
CA TYR A 65 -1.62 10.14 2.83
C TYR A 65 -0.18 9.97 2.34
N LYS A 66 0.72 9.87 3.30
CA LYS A 66 2.08 9.44 3.06
C LYS A 66 2.13 7.95 3.39
N PRO A 67 2.11 7.03 2.40
CA PRO A 67 2.14 5.58 2.68
C PRO A 67 3.34 5.16 3.55
N TYR A 68 4.39 6.00 3.60
CA TYR A 68 5.65 5.73 4.29
C TYR A 68 5.98 6.69 5.45
N VAL A 69 5.08 7.56 5.96
CA VAL A 69 5.44 8.34 7.18
C VAL A 69 5.53 7.50 8.45
N ASN A 70 5.00 6.28 8.43
CA ASN A 70 5.21 5.30 9.48
C ASN A 70 6.30 4.30 9.08
N THR A 71 7.34 4.74 8.36
CA THR A 71 8.53 3.92 8.17
C THR A 71 9.46 4.05 9.36
N LEU A 72 10.03 2.92 9.77
CA LEU A 72 11.12 2.85 10.71
C LEU A 72 12.29 3.63 10.11
N THR A 73 12.85 4.53 10.91
CA THR A 73 14.17 5.08 10.61
C THR A 73 15.18 3.94 10.50
N GLN A 74 16.30 4.18 9.82
CA GLN A 74 17.37 3.19 9.69
C GLN A 74 17.78 2.60 11.05
N THR A 75 17.91 3.45 12.07
CA THR A 75 18.26 3.04 13.44
C THR A 75 17.20 2.16 14.09
N GLU A 76 15.91 2.49 13.93
CA GLU A 76 14.81 1.69 14.48
C GLU A 76 14.72 0.32 13.78
N LEU A 77 14.95 0.28 12.46
CA LEU A 77 14.96 -0.95 11.66
C LEU A 77 16.10 -1.86 12.10
N GLU A 78 17.33 -1.34 12.18
CA GLU A 78 18.51 -2.10 12.64
C GLU A 78 18.31 -2.66 14.05
N THR A 79 17.72 -1.86 14.94
CA THR A 79 17.40 -2.28 16.31
C THR A 79 16.41 -3.44 16.31
N LEU A 80 15.31 -3.32 15.55
CA LEU A 80 14.31 -4.37 15.46
C LEU A 80 14.84 -5.64 14.79
N CYS A 81 15.67 -5.54 13.76
CA CYS A 81 16.35 -6.69 13.14
C CYS A 81 17.27 -7.40 14.16
N GLY A 82 18.00 -6.64 14.98
CA GLY A 82 18.80 -7.19 16.08
C GLY A 82 17.96 -7.96 17.10
N LEU A 83 16.78 -7.45 17.46
CA LEU A 83 15.83 -8.13 18.35
C LEU A 83 15.21 -9.37 17.70
N TYR A 84 14.84 -9.28 16.41
CA TYR A 84 14.26 -10.38 15.64
C TYR A 84 15.18 -11.60 15.61
N ASN A 85 16.49 -11.39 15.40
CA ASN A 85 17.49 -12.44 15.36
C ASN A 85 17.66 -13.18 16.70
N ARG A 86 17.26 -12.56 17.81
CA ARG A 86 17.39 -13.10 19.18
C ARG A 86 16.08 -13.63 19.74
N ALA A 87 14.95 -13.30 19.12
CA ALA A 87 13.63 -13.73 19.56
C ALA A 87 13.30 -15.14 19.05
N GLU A 88 12.46 -15.85 19.81
CA GLU A 88 11.94 -17.16 19.44
C GLU A 88 10.40 -17.21 19.59
N GLY A 89 9.78 -18.19 18.93
CA GLY A 89 8.34 -18.40 18.99
C GLY A 89 7.53 -17.15 18.59
N LYS A 90 6.54 -16.81 19.41
CA LYS A 90 5.52 -15.79 19.10
C LYS A 90 6.09 -14.37 19.01
N GLU A 91 7.13 -14.07 19.78
CA GLU A 91 7.78 -12.75 19.75
C GLU A 91 8.47 -12.52 18.40
N ARG A 92 9.12 -13.56 17.86
CA ARG A 92 9.77 -13.52 16.55
C ARG A 92 8.77 -13.27 15.42
N GLU A 93 7.61 -13.92 15.47
CA GLU A 93 6.53 -13.72 14.49
C GLU A 93 5.97 -12.28 14.53
N ILE A 94 5.82 -11.70 15.73
CA ILE A 94 5.34 -10.32 15.89
C ILE A 94 6.38 -9.34 15.34
N LEU A 95 7.66 -9.53 15.67
CA LEU A 95 8.76 -8.70 15.17
C LEU A 95 8.87 -8.74 13.65
N PHE A 96 8.75 -9.93 13.04
CA PHE A 96 8.70 -10.09 11.59
C PHE A 96 7.58 -9.24 10.97
N ARG A 97 6.37 -9.30 11.55
CA ARG A 97 5.23 -8.52 11.07
C ARG A 97 5.44 -7.02 11.21
N ILE A 98 6.08 -6.56 12.29
CA ILE A 98 6.38 -5.13 12.51
C ILE A 98 7.42 -4.64 11.50
N ILE A 99 8.53 -5.36 11.35
CA ILE A 99 9.59 -5.03 10.40
C ILE A 99 9.06 -5.02 8.96
N HIS A 100 8.26 -6.01 8.58
CA HIS A 100 7.69 -6.06 7.23
C HIS A 100 6.61 -4.99 7.00
N LYS A 101 5.86 -4.60 8.03
CA LYS A 101 4.80 -3.59 7.90
C LYS A 101 5.32 -2.16 7.88
N TYR A 102 6.41 -1.89 8.59
CA TYR A 102 6.93 -0.54 8.83
C TYR A 102 8.39 -0.35 8.38
N GLY A 103 9.10 -1.36 7.90
CA GLY A 103 10.45 -1.21 7.38
C GLY A 103 10.47 -0.30 6.15
N ALA A 104 11.43 0.63 6.12
CA ALA A 104 11.71 1.40 4.92
C ALA A 104 12.29 0.46 3.86
N ASP A 105 11.51 0.28 2.80
CA ASP A 105 11.80 -0.54 1.63
C ASP A 105 11.79 -2.07 1.83
N LYS A 106 11.36 -2.76 0.78
CA LYS A 106 11.13 -4.20 0.71
C LYS A 106 12.49 -4.93 0.67
N LEU A 107 13.28 -4.84 1.74
CA LEU A 107 14.46 -5.66 1.88
C LEU A 107 14.00 -7.12 2.01
N GLU A 108 14.30 -7.89 0.96
CA GLU A 108 14.25 -9.34 0.96
C GLU A 108 15.11 -9.83 2.14
N LEU A 109 14.46 -10.15 3.26
CA LEU A 109 15.03 -10.91 4.37
C LEU A 109 15.08 -12.40 4.01
#